data_AF-A0A537NHN8-F1
#
_entry.id   AF-A0A537NHN8-F1
#
_cell.length_a   1.000
_cell.length_b   1.000
_cell.length_c   1.000
_cell.angle_alpha   90.00
_cell.angle_beta   90.00
_cell.angle_gamma   90.00
#
_symmetry.space_group_name_H-M   'P 1'
#
loop_
_entity.id
_entity.type
_entity.pdbx_description
1 polymer ?
#
loop_
_entity_poly.entity_id
_entity_poly.type
_entity_poly.pdbx_seq_one_letter_code
_entity_poly.pdbx_strand_id
1 'polypeptide(L)'
;GQGSNSIKSAEQGAGLGLPIAKNLVDLHGGTFTLKSKLRIGTEVVVTFPAERVMSALAPLAEAAPSIAPTHGDVESPSTPAHSKASVLRRLLFK
;
A
#
# COMPACT_ATOMS: atom_id res chain seq x y z
N GLY A 1 15.73 -5.06 5.57
CA GLY A 1 15.43 -6.38 6.17
C GLY A 1 16.23 -7.45 5.44
N GLN A 2 16.83 -8.40 6.16
CA GLN A 2 17.79 -9.37 5.61
C GLN A 2 17.23 -10.30 4.51
N GLY A 3 15.89 -10.36 4.33
CA GLY A 3 15.25 -11.22 3.32
C GLY A 3 15.49 -10.83 1.86
N SER A 4 15.85 -9.57 1.56
CA SER A 4 16.16 -9.16 0.18
C SER A 4 17.60 -9.50 -0.23
N ASN A 5 18.49 -9.78 0.73
CA ASN A 5 19.91 -10.06 0.45
C ASN A 5 20.19 -11.55 0.19
N SER A 6 19.35 -12.46 0.70
CA SER A 6 19.52 -13.91 0.51
C SER A 6 19.22 -14.40 -0.92
N ILE A 7 18.61 -13.57 -1.77
CA ILE A 7 18.35 -13.90 -3.18
C ILE A 7 19.59 -13.64 -4.05
N LYS A 8 20.49 -12.73 -3.64
CA LYS A 8 21.65 -12.28 -4.44
C LYS A 8 22.94 -13.01 -4.10
N SER A 9 23.03 -13.53 -2.89
CA SER A 9 24.15 -14.34 -2.46
C SER A 9 23.68 -15.77 -2.21
N ALA A 10 24.32 -16.75 -2.85
CA ALA A 10 24.12 -18.18 -2.56
C ALA A 10 24.72 -18.60 -1.18
N GLU A 11 24.91 -17.64 -0.29
CA GLU A 11 25.34 -17.84 1.08
C GLU A 11 24.22 -18.54 1.84
N GLN A 12 24.54 -19.65 2.50
CA GLN A 12 23.59 -20.35 3.34
C GLN A 12 23.18 -19.43 4.49
N GLY A 13 21.97 -18.85 4.40
CA GLY A 13 21.44 -17.98 5.44
C GLY A 13 21.27 -18.72 6.77
N ALA A 14 21.11 -17.98 7.87
CA ALA A 14 20.99 -18.52 9.24
C ALA A 14 19.78 -19.45 9.50
N GLY A 15 19.02 -19.83 8.48
CA GLY A 15 17.89 -20.77 8.58
C GLY A 15 16.64 -20.20 9.27
N LEU A 16 16.61 -18.90 9.58
CA LEU A 16 15.54 -18.29 10.37
C LEU A 16 14.27 -17.98 9.59
N GLY A 17 14.31 -17.99 8.25
CA GLY A 17 13.17 -17.56 7.42
C GLY A 17 11.91 -18.40 7.64
N LEU A 18 12.03 -19.73 7.63
CA LEU A 18 10.89 -20.63 7.77
C LEU A 18 10.26 -20.58 9.18
N PRO A 19 11.03 -20.62 10.29
CA PRO A 19 10.49 -20.40 11.63
C PRO A 19 9.79 -19.04 11.79
N ILE A 20 10.35 -17.96 11.24
CA ILE A 20 9.73 -16.63 11.29
C ILE A 20 8.39 -16.63 10.55
N ALA A 21 8.35 -17.16 9.33
CA ALA A 21 7.13 -17.23 8.53
C ALA A 21 6.05 -18.06 9.24
N LYS A 22 6.42 -19.23 9.79
CA LYS A 22 5.49 -20.08 10.54
C LYS A 22 4.90 -19.35 11.75
N ASN A 23 5.75 -18.68 12.55
CA ASN A 23 5.30 -17.94 13.72
C ASN A 23 4.34 -16.80 13.35
N LEU A 24 4.61 -16.09 12.25
CA LEU A 24 3.71 -15.04 11.75
C LEU A 24 2.34 -15.61 11.35
N VAL A 25 2.32 -16.79 10.72
CA VAL A 25 1.07 -17.49 10.37
C VAL A 25 0.31 -17.92 11.62
N ASP A 26 1.00 -18.51 12.59
CA ASP A 26 0.40 -18.97 13.85
C ASP A 26 -0.18 -17.80 14.66
N LEU A 27 0.56 -16.68 14.77
CA LEU A 27 0.10 -15.45 15.42
C LEU A 27 -1.14 -14.84 14.76
N HIS A 28 -1.36 -15.19 13.49
CA HIS A 28 -2.49 -14.72 12.71
C HIS A 28 -3.64 -15.72 12.66
N GLY A 29 -3.59 -16.78 13.48
CA GLY A 29 -4.62 -17.83 13.53
C GLY A 29 -4.68 -18.67 12.26
N GLY A 30 -3.63 -18.64 11.43
CA GLY A 30 -3.57 -19.37 10.18
C GLY A 30 -3.05 -20.80 10.34
N THR A 31 -2.94 -21.49 9.21
CA THR A 31 -2.35 -22.84 9.10
C THR A 31 -1.21 -22.82 8.09
N PHE A 32 -0.11 -23.48 8.43
CA PHE A 32 1.09 -23.61 7.58
C PHE A 32 1.35 -25.08 7.25
N THR A 33 1.31 -25.45 5.97
CA THR A 33 1.60 -26.81 5.50
C THR A 33 2.78 -26.79 4.53
N LEU A 34 3.74 -27.69 4.71
CA LEU A 34 4.89 -27.87 3.80
C LEU A 34 4.96 -29.31 3.33
N LYS A 35 5.02 -29.49 2.01
CA LYS A 35 5.24 -30.78 1.37
C LYS A 35 6.47 -30.68 0.49
N SER A 36 7.45 -31.55 0.70
CA SER A 36 8.64 -31.60 -0.13
C SER A 36 8.88 -33.01 -0.64
N LYS A 37 9.30 -33.12 -1.90
CA LYS A 37 9.77 -34.37 -2.50
C LYS A 37 11.12 -34.11 -3.15
N LEU A 38 12.10 -34.92 -2.77
CA LEU A 38 13.47 -34.79 -3.27
C LEU A 38 13.48 -34.88 -4.81
N ARG A 39 14.22 -33.98 -5.46
CA ARG A 39 14.32 -33.85 -6.94
C ARG A 39 12.99 -33.53 -7.66
N ILE A 40 11.93 -33.17 -6.93
CA ILE A 40 10.66 -32.71 -7.51
C ILE A 40 10.43 -31.25 -7.14
N GLY A 41 10.54 -30.92 -5.84
CA GLY A 41 10.36 -29.56 -5.34
C GLY A 41 9.67 -29.52 -3.98
N THR A 42 9.36 -28.31 -3.55
CA THR A 42 8.72 -28.02 -2.27
C THR A 42 7.50 -27.14 -2.51
N GLU A 43 6.36 -27.56 -1.97
CA GLU A 43 5.11 -26.80 -1.92
C GLU A 43 4.89 -26.32 -0.49
N VAL A 44 4.53 -25.04 -0.35
CA VAL A 44 4.15 -24.43 0.91
C VAL A 44 2.77 -23.81 0.75
N VAL A 45 1.84 -24.21 1.61
CA VAL A 45 0.46 -23.70 1.62
C VAL A 45 0.21 -22.99 2.94
N VAL A 46 -0.22 -21.74 2.86
CA VAL A 46 -0.60 -20.92 4.00
C VAL A 46 -2.08 -20.58 3.88
N THR A 47 -2.85 -20.85 4.92
CA THR A 47 -4.29 -20.55 4.98
C THR A 47 -4.55 -19.61 6.16
N PHE A 48 -5.35 -18.56 5.96
CA PHE A 48 -5.76 -17.65 7.02
C PHE A 48 -7.28 -17.72 7.22
N PRO A 49 -7.78 -17.45 8.43
CA PRO A 49 -9.21 -17.38 8.70
C PRO A 49 -9.85 -16.20 7.94
N ALA A 50 -11.13 -16.34 7.60
CA ALA A 50 -11.86 -15.37 6.76
C ALA A 50 -11.87 -13.94 7.34
N GLU A 51 -11.82 -13.80 8.67
CA GLU A 51 -11.73 -12.50 9.36
C GLU A 51 -10.47 -11.69 8.99
N ARG A 52 -9.41 -12.35 8.46
CA ARG A 52 -8.18 -11.70 8.00
C ARG A 52 -8.25 -11.24 6.55
N VAL A 53 -9.33 -11.57 5.85
CA VAL A 53 -9.60 -11.08 4.51
C VAL A 53 -10.33 -9.74 4.64
N MET A 54 -9.61 -8.65 4.35
CA MET A 54 -10.23 -7.34 4.28
C MET A 54 -10.88 -7.16 2.90
N SER A 55 -12.09 -6.57 2.89
CA SER A 55 -12.70 -6.12 1.64
C SER A 55 -11.79 -5.05 1.02
N ALA A 56 -11.58 -5.13 -0.30
CA ALA A 56 -10.82 -4.11 -1.01
C ALA A 56 -11.55 -2.76 -0.86
N LEU A 57 -10.91 -1.82 -0.15
CA LEU A 57 -11.36 -0.43 -0.13
C LEU A 57 -11.25 0.14 -1.55
N ALA A 58 -12.26 0.94 -1.94
CA ALA A 58 -12.21 1.68 -3.19
C ALA A 58 -10.92 2.53 -3.24
N PRO A 59 -10.28 2.68 -4.41
CA PRO A 59 -9.12 3.53 -4.55
C PRO A 59 -9.42 4.92 -3.97
N LEU A 60 -8.65 5.35 -2.97
CA LEU A 60 -8.68 6.72 -2.52
C LEU A 60 -8.19 7.57 -3.70
N ALA A 61 -9.09 8.33 -4.32
CA ALA A 61 -8.72 9.39 -5.22
C ALA A 61 -8.03 10.46 -4.37
N GLU A 62 -6.71 10.37 -4.28
CA GLU A 62 -5.89 11.36 -3.58
C GLU A 62 -6.01 12.69 -4.33
N ALA A 63 -6.84 13.59 -3.81
CA ALA A 63 -6.73 15.00 -4.15
C ALA A 63 -5.35 15.42 -3.63
N ALA A 64 -4.41 15.59 -4.56
CA ALA A 64 -3.03 15.92 -4.27
C ALA A 64 -2.96 16.99 -3.17
N PRO A 65 -2.18 16.81 -2.11
CA PRO A 65 -1.97 17.87 -1.14
C PRO A 65 -1.35 19.06 -1.89
N SER A 66 -2.08 20.17 -1.94
CA SER A 66 -1.55 21.44 -2.44
C SER A 66 -0.53 21.93 -1.42
N ILE A 67 0.73 21.49 -1.59
CA ILE A 67 1.89 22.03 -0.88
C ILE A 67 2.22 23.39 -1.54
N ALA A 68 1.30 24.35 -1.44
CA ALA A 68 1.60 25.72 -1.77
C ALA A 68 2.28 26.34 -0.56
N PRO A 69 3.52 26.86 -0.67
CA PRO A 69 4.09 27.66 0.41
C PRO A 69 3.22 28.91 0.58
N THR A 70 2.51 28.99 1.71
CA THR A 70 1.90 30.23 2.17
C THR A 70 3.03 31.16 2.59
N HIS A 71 3.59 31.91 1.63
CA HIS A 71 4.42 33.06 1.95
C HIS A 71 3.50 34.12 2.55
N GLY A 72 3.65 34.33 3.86
CA GLY A 72 2.94 35.34 4.61
C GLY A 72 3.20 36.74 4.05
N ASP A 73 2.10 37.47 3.91
CA ASP A 73 1.97 38.86 4.36
C ASP A 73 3.13 39.81 4.01
N VAL A 74 3.14 40.26 2.75
CA VAL A 74 3.53 41.66 2.45
C VAL A 74 2.27 42.47 2.24
N GLU A 75 1.83 43.10 3.32
CA GLU A 75 0.82 44.14 3.35
C GLU A 75 1.32 45.41 2.64
N SER A 76 0.64 45.85 1.58
CA SER A 76 0.26 47.27 1.32
C SER A 76 -0.23 47.53 -0.12
N PRO A 77 -1.04 48.60 -0.36
CA PRO A 77 -2.37 48.45 -0.94
C PRO A 77 -2.55 49.08 -2.34
N SER A 78 -3.62 48.70 -3.05
CA SER A 78 -4.43 49.61 -3.89
C SER A 78 -5.62 48.89 -4.55
N THR A 79 -6.79 49.04 -3.92
CA THR A 79 -8.14 49.41 -4.46
C THR A 79 -8.73 48.74 -5.75
N PRO A 80 -10.06 48.78 -5.97
CA PRO A 80 -10.85 47.58 -6.23
C PRO A 80 -11.47 47.56 -7.62
N ALA A 81 -11.76 46.38 -8.17
CA ALA A 81 -12.66 46.29 -9.33
C ALA A 81 -13.38 44.94 -9.37
N HIS A 82 -14.65 44.99 -8.97
CA HIS A 82 -15.80 44.32 -9.58
C HIS A 82 -15.52 43.20 -10.59
N SER A 83 -16.12 42.03 -10.37
CA SER A 83 -17.27 41.59 -11.19
C SER A 83 -17.68 40.16 -10.84
N LYS A 84 -18.94 40.00 -10.41
CA LYS A 84 -19.64 38.71 -10.30
C LYS A 84 -19.98 38.21 -11.70
N ALA A 85 -19.70 36.94 -11.99
CA ALA A 85 -20.54 36.10 -12.88
C ALA A 85 -20.03 34.65 -12.91
N SER A 86 -20.42 33.84 -11.91
CA SER A 86 -20.51 32.39 -12.12
C SER A 86 -21.87 32.12 -12.75
N VAL A 87 -21.90 31.93 -14.07
CA VAL A 87 -23.10 31.47 -14.78
C VAL A 87 -22.83 30.07 -15.30
N LEU A 88 -23.59 29.14 -14.73
CA LEU A 88 -23.89 27.80 -15.23
C LEU A 88 -23.85 27.69 -16.76
N ARG A 89 -23.16 26.67 -17.26
CA ARG A 89 -23.67 25.95 -18.43
C ARG A 89 -23.52 24.46 -18.26
N ARG A 90 -24.65 23.88 -17.84
CA ARG A 90 -24.97 22.47 -17.95
C ARG A 90 -25.46 22.19 -19.38
N LEU A 91 -25.18 20.97 -19.80
CA LEU A 91 -25.92 20.16 -20.79
C LEU A 91 -25.46 20.23 -22.25
N LEU A 92 -25.14 19.03 -22.76
CA LEU A 92 -25.59 18.37 -24.00
C LEU A 92 -24.42 17.83 -24.82
N PHE A 93 -24.11 16.55 -24.63
CA PHE A 93 -23.71 15.69 -25.75
C PHE A 93 -24.68 14.51 -25.81
N LYS A 94 -25.02 14.22 -27.05
CA LYS A 94 -26.16 13.48 -27.55
C LYS A 94 -25.63 12.20 -28.20
#